data_AF-A0A6T9Y689-F1
#
_entry.id   AF-A0A6T9Y689-F1
#
_cell.length_a   1.000
_cell.length_b   1.000
_cell.length_c   1.000
_cell.angle_alpha   90.00
_cell.angle_beta   90.00
_cell.angle_gamma   90.00
#
_symmetry.space_group_name_H-M   'P 1'
#
loop_
_entity.id
_entity.type
_entity.pdbx_description
1 polymer ?
#
loop_
_entity_poly.entity_id
_entity_poly.type
_entity_poly.pdbx_seq_one_letter_code
_entity_poly.pdbx_strand_id
1 'polypeptide(L)'
;MQIGSAITAFKQSTSRLMFLATCAVLSNAAFAIEAGQYYYFISDKCEAKGPQTPEERGAVTPDVMLFEVVPAGISDYYVNMNTSALVNYAEAGQEYLSSLESEQAYTAGKTPSKDSLRKDGNAIQHDFMLQREAVDLKTLINVLNGFSQLQSDKGYFFKKIVGLSNPNAKFKAITRVRLSDMGYENRMKLTSYTSDYFMLDEQGKAPDTPFITVDHGAALRNSLHDTNSPYAIFTQNSVCGEKWEPGN
;
A
#
# COMPACT_ATOMS: atom_id res chain seq x y z
N MET A 1 -67.69 -9.68 64.12
CA MET A 1 -67.23 -8.30 63.89
C MET A 1 -66.46 -8.31 62.58
N GLN A 2 -67.11 -7.75 61.56
CA GLN A 2 -66.63 -7.24 60.26
C GLN A 2 -65.65 -8.03 59.36
N ILE A 3 -66.19 -8.28 58.14
CA ILE A 3 -65.59 -8.17 56.79
C ILE A 3 -64.57 -9.25 56.42
N GLY A 4 -64.63 -9.97 55.29
CA GLY A 4 -65.46 -9.84 54.10
C GLY A 4 -64.64 -10.29 52.89
N SER A 5 -65.30 -11.02 51.99
CA SER A 5 -65.07 -11.13 50.55
C SER A 5 -63.84 -11.85 50.00
N ALA A 6 -64.17 -12.81 49.15
CA ALA A 6 -63.33 -13.56 48.23
C ALA A 6 -62.96 -12.75 46.96
N ILE A 7 -62.15 -13.41 46.12
CA ILE A 7 -61.97 -13.26 44.66
C ILE A 7 -60.71 -12.49 44.20
N THR A 8 -59.68 -13.29 43.89
CA THR A 8 -58.84 -13.33 42.66
C THR A 8 -58.58 -12.05 41.85
N ALA A 9 -57.30 -11.75 41.58
CA ALA A 9 -56.65 -11.90 40.25
C ALA A 9 -55.39 -11.02 40.07
N PHE A 10 -54.35 -11.64 39.49
CA PHE A 10 -53.38 -11.06 38.55
C PHE A 10 -52.69 -9.71 38.88
N LYS A 11 -51.37 -9.77 39.14
CA LYS A 11 -50.40 -9.08 38.26
C LYS A 11 -48.97 -9.57 38.47
N GLN A 12 -48.51 -10.24 37.42
CA GLN A 12 -47.15 -10.67 37.14
C GLN A 12 -46.28 -9.41 36.95
N SER A 13 -45.35 -9.16 37.86
CA SER A 13 -44.32 -8.13 37.69
C SER A 13 -43.19 -8.70 36.82
N THR A 14 -43.39 -8.69 35.50
CA THR A 14 -42.29 -8.89 34.55
C THR A 14 -41.49 -7.59 34.48
N SER A 15 -40.40 -7.58 35.23
CA SER A 15 -39.31 -6.60 35.10
C SER A 15 -38.87 -6.53 33.64
N ARG A 16 -39.13 -5.39 32.99
CA ARG A 16 -38.65 -5.07 31.65
C ARG A 16 -37.14 -4.88 31.72
N LEU A 17 -36.39 -5.95 31.48
CA LEU A 17 -34.98 -5.86 31.13
C LEU A 17 -34.90 -5.29 29.70
N MET A 18 -34.69 -3.97 29.59
CA MET A 18 -34.28 -3.35 28.33
C MET A 18 -32.92 -3.95 27.93
N PHE A 19 -32.93 -4.85 26.96
CA PHE A 19 -31.75 -5.17 26.17
C PHE A 19 -31.45 -3.93 25.30
N LEU A 20 -30.66 -3.01 25.84
CA LEU A 20 -29.93 -2.04 25.01
C LEU A 20 -28.95 -2.86 24.16
N ALA A 21 -29.34 -3.11 22.92
CA ALA A 21 -28.42 -3.55 21.89
C ALA A 21 -27.31 -2.50 21.80
N THR A 22 -26.15 -2.84 22.35
CA THR A 22 -24.90 -2.15 22.09
C THR A 22 -24.63 -2.29 20.58
N CYS A 23 -25.09 -1.29 19.81
CA CYS A 23 -24.47 -0.95 18.55
C CYS A 23 -23.02 -0.58 18.87
N ALA A 24 -22.16 -1.59 18.93
CA ALA A 24 -20.74 -1.42 18.67
C ALA A 24 -20.67 -0.96 17.22
N VAL A 25 -20.84 0.35 17.02
CA VAL A 25 -20.33 1.02 15.84
C VAL A 25 -18.85 0.69 15.89
N LEU A 26 -18.42 -0.24 15.03
CA LEU A 26 -17.03 -0.37 14.65
C LEU A 26 -16.66 1.00 14.11
N SER A 27 -16.18 1.87 15.00
CA SER A 27 -15.52 3.09 14.62
C SER A 27 -14.35 2.64 13.77
N ASN A 28 -14.50 2.73 12.46
CA ASN A 28 -13.36 2.91 11.57
C ASN A 28 -12.70 4.18 12.09
N ALA A 29 -11.79 4.02 13.06
CA ALA A 29 -10.92 5.09 13.48
C ALA A 29 -10.24 5.55 12.19
N ALA A 30 -10.57 6.77 11.76
CA ALA A 30 -9.93 7.37 10.61
C ALA A 30 -8.44 7.48 10.97
N PHE A 31 -7.65 6.55 10.43
CA PHE A 31 -6.21 6.62 10.52
C PHE A 31 -5.77 7.62 9.46
N ALA A 32 -5.68 8.89 9.87
CA ALA A 32 -5.22 9.94 8.98
C ALA A 32 -3.74 9.74 8.68
N ILE A 33 -3.39 9.79 7.41
CA ILE A 33 -2.00 9.92 6.95
C ILE A 33 -1.75 11.41 6.72
N GLU A 34 -0.52 11.85 6.99
CA GLU A 34 -0.16 13.22 6.71
C GLU A 34 0.02 13.44 5.21
N ALA A 35 -0.69 14.44 4.67
CA ALA A 35 -0.51 14.89 3.31
C ALA A 35 0.84 15.61 3.15
N GLY A 36 1.43 15.50 1.95
CA GLY A 36 2.70 16.12 1.59
C GLY A 36 3.54 15.25 0.68
N GLN A 37 4.67 15.81 0.24
CA GLN A 37 5.68 15.10 -0.55
C GLN A 37 6.64 14.39 0.39
N TYR A 38 6.99 13.15 0.07
CA TYR A 38 7.89 12.33 0.88
C TYR A 38 9.13 11.98 0.07
N TYR A 39 10.29 12.40 0.56
CA TYR A 39 11.58 12.21 -0.09
C TYR A 39 12.36 11.10 0.59
N TYR A 40 13.14 10.38 -0.22
CA TYR A 40 14.01 9.36 0.30
C TYR A 40 15.06 9.95 1.25
N PHE A 41 15.34 9.23 2.34
CA PHE A 41 16.46 9.47 3.22
C PHE A 41 17.09 8.13 3.62
N ILE A 42 18.40 8.15 3.90
CA ILE A 42 19.12 6.95 4.32
C ILE A 42 18.57 6.48 5.67
N SER A 43 18.00 5.28 5.68
CA SER A 43 17.36 4.74 6.87
C SER A 43 17.32 3.23 6.90
N ASP A 44 17.41 2.66 8.10
CA ASP A 44 17.08 1.27 8.36
C ASP A 44 15.75 1.23 9.13
N LYS A 45 14.73 0.59 8.57
CA LYS A 45 13.37 0.55 9.15
C LYS A 45 12.80 1.93 9.53
N CYS A 46 13.09 2.95 8.72
CA CYS A 46 12.71 4.37 8.93
C CYS A 46 13.42 5.08 10.10
N GLU A 47 14.38 4.43 10.74
CA GLU A 47 15.34 5.10 11.61
C GLU A 47 16.48 5.65 10.74
N ALA A 48 16.75 6.96 10.84
CA ALA A 48 17.79 7.61 10.04
C ALA A 48 19.17 7.01 10.31
N LYS A 49 19.94 6.76 9.25
CA LYS A 49 21.32 6.24 9.30
C LYS A 49 22.24 7.14 8.48
N GLY A 50 23.54 7.08 8.75
CA GLY A 50 24.54 7.92 8.08
C GLY A 50 24.53 9.38 8.57
N PRO A 51 25.09 10.33 7.80
CA PRO A 51 25.18 11.74 8.17
C PRO A 51 23.81 12.37 8.39
N GLN A 52 23.71 13.20 9.43
CA GLN A 52 22.43 13.77 9.87
C GLN A 52 22.34 15.29 9.71
N THR A 53 23.45 15.99 9.49
CA THR A 53 23.40 17.42 9.15
C THR A 53 22.80 17.59 7.74
N PRO A 54 22.05 18.65 7.45
CA PRO A 54 21.45 18.86 6.13
C PRO A 54 22.46 18.80 4.98
N GLU A 55 23.61 19.47 5.14
CA GLU A 55 24.65 19.51 4.11
C GLU A 55 25.28 18.15 3.85
N GLU A 56 25.67 17.42 4.91
CA GLU A 56 26.28 16.10 4.75
C GLU A 56 25.26 15.07 4.27
N ARG A 57 23.99 15.18 4.72
CA ARG A 57 22.89 14.32 4.28
C ARG A 57 22.63 14.51 2.79
N GLY A 58 22.53 15.75 2.31
CA GLY A 58 22.34 16.06 0.90
C GLY A 58 23.50 15.60 0.01
N ALA A 59 24.72 15.49 0.54
CA ALA A 59 25.87 15.02 -0.21
C ALA A 59 25.86 13.50 -0.50
N VAL A 60 25.15 12.71 0.31
CA VAL A 60 25.16 11.24 0.22
C VAL A 60 23.78 10.62 0.00
N THR A 61 22.71 11.42 0.11
CA THR A 61 21.34 10.98 -0.10
C THR A 61 20.91 11.38 -1.52
N PRO A 62 20.50 10.43 -2.36
CA PRO A 62 19.83 10.72 -3.62
C PRO A 62 18.63 11.64 -3.40
N ASP A 63 18.58 12.75 -4.13
CA ASP A 63 17.43 13.66 -4.11
C ASP A 63 16.29 13.05 -4.95
N VAL A 64 15.48 12.22 -4.27
CA VAL A 64 14.42 11.43 -4.90
C VAL A 64 13.15 11.57 -4.07
N MET A 65 12.15 12.28 -4.60
CA MET A 65 10.78 12.16 -4.14
C MET A 65 10.34 10.71 -4.35
N LEU A 66 9.80 10.02 -3.34
CA LEU A 66 9.33 8.63 -3.50
C LEU A 66 7.85 8.58 -3.83
N PHE A 67 7.06 9.40 -3.15
CA PHE A 67 5.62 9.51 -3.32
C PHE A 67 5.12 10.83 -2.73
N GLU A 68 3.93 11.21 -3.14
CA GLU A 68 3.18 12.33 -2.61
C GLU A 68 1.83 11.83 -2.12
N VAL A 69 1.46 12.21 -0.90
CA VAL A 69 0.13 11.93 -0.34
C VAL A 69 -0.69 13.19 -0.47
N VAL A 70 -1.81 13.11 -1.18
CA VAL A 70 -2.65 14.27 -1.46
C VAL A 70 -4.06 14.05 -0.91
N PRO A 71 -4.66 15.04 -0.24
CA PRO A 71 -6.02 14.91 0.27
C PRO A 71 -7.05 14.96 -0.87
N ALA A 72 -8.01 14.05 -0.84
CA ALA A 72 -9.18 13.98 -1.73
C ALA A 72 -10.51 14.19 -0.98
N GLY A 73 -10.51 14.95 0.12
CA GLY A 73 -11.69 15.20 0.93
C GLY A 73 -11.36 15.26 2.42
N ILE A 74 -12.37 15.13 3.28
CA ILE A 74 -12.21 15.21 4.75
C ILE A 74 -11.52 13.95 5.30
N SER A 75 -11.55 12.83 4.58
CA SER A 75 -10.95 11.55 5.01
C SER A 75 -10.41 10.68 3.87
N ASP A 76 -10.49 11.16 2.63
CA ASP A 76 -10.03 10.43 1.45
C ASP A 76 -8.66 10.94 1.04
N TYR A 77 -7.79 10.04 0.60
CA TYR A 77 -6.42 10.35 0.20
C TYR A 77 -6.10 9.66 -1.12
N TYR A 78 -5.25 10.29 -1.90
CA TYR A 78 -4.56 9.66 -3.01
C TYR A 78 -3.05 9.69 -2.85
N VAL A 79 -2.41 8.73 -3.50
CA VAL A 79 -0.95 8.63 -3.54
C VAL A 79 -0.50 8.75 -4.99
N ASN A 80 0.40 9.71 -5.21
CA ASN A 80 1.15 9.78 -6.46
C ASN A 80 2.50 9.10 -6.18
N MET A 81 2.78 7.98 -6.81
CA MET A 81 4.09 7.36 -6.75
C MET A 81 5.02 8.11 -7.69
N ASN A 82 6.23 8.44 -7.23
CA ASN A 82 7.22 8.98 -8.14
C ASN A 82 7.75 7.86 -9.05
N THR A 83 7.06 7.65 -10.16
CA THR A 83 7.44 6.65 -11.17
C THR A 83 8.75 7.02 -11.87
N SER A 84 9.24 8.26 -11.78
CA SER A 84 10.57 8.64 -12.28
C SER A 84 11.71 8.05 -11.42
N ALA A 85 11.49 7.82 -10.13
CA ALA A 85 12.42 7.08 -9.26
C ALA A 85 12.56 5.62 -9.71
N LEU A 86 11.62 5.15 -10.53
CA LEU A 86 11.68 3.88 -11.21
C LEU A 86 12.36 4.07 -12.58
N VAL A 87 13.59 4.60 -12.59
CA VAL A 87 14.38 4.91 -13.80
C VAL A 87 14.56 3.73 -14.76
N ASN A 88 14.38 2.51 -14.27
CA ASN A 88 14.38 1.27 -15.03
C ASN A 88 13.03 0.97 -15.71
N TYR A 89 12.14 1.94 -15.82
CA TYR A 89 10.84 1.80 -16.48
C TYR A 89 10.93 2.60 -17.76
N ALA A 90 10.43 2.03 -18.85
CA ALA A 90 10.22 2.81 -20.05
C ALA A 90 9.21 3.93 -19.76
N GLU A 91 9.34 5.06 -20.46
CA GLU A 91 8.44 6.22 -20.33
C GLU A 91 6.96 5.82 -20.40
N ALA A 92 6.58 4.96 -21.35
CA ALA A 92 5.22 4.44 -21.47
C ALA A 92 4.76 3.63 -20.24
N GLY A 93 5.67 2.94 -19.55
CA GLY A 93 5.38 2.24 -18.30
C GLY A 93 5.20 3.18 -17.11
N GLN A 94 5.97 4.27 -17.07
CA GLN A 94 5.83 5.34 -16.07
C GLN A 94 4.50 6.07 -16.28
N GLU A 95 4.19 6.46 -17.51
CA GLU A 95 2.93 7.12 -17.89
C GLU A 95 1.72 6.23 -17.58
N TYR A 96 1.80 4.94 -17.90
CA TYR A 96 0.74 4.00 -17.58
C TYR A 96 0.46 3.93 -16.08
N LEU A 97 1.51 3.78 -15.25
CA LEU A 97 1.37 3.76 -13.80
C LEU A 97 0.77 5.06 -13.26
N SER A 98 1.24 6.21 -13.75
CA SER A 98 0.69 7.51 -13.35
C SER A 98 -0.76 7.73 -13.79
N SER A 99 -1.17 7.20 -14.95
CA SER A 99 -2.57 7.29 -15.40
C SER A 99 -3.54 6.53 -14.49
N LEU A 100 -3.09 5.40 -13.93
CA LEU A 100 -3.88 4.56 -13.04
C LEU A 100 -4.16 5.21 -11.68
N GLU A 101 -3.27 6.10 -11.24
CA GLU A 101 -3.47 6.90 -10.02
C GLU A 101 -4.73 7.78 -10.08
N SER A 102 -5.34 7.99 -11.25
CA SER A 102 -6.61 8.73 -11.38
C SER A 102 -7.87 7.94 -10.95
N GLU A 103 -7.80 6.61 -10.84
CA GLU A 103 -8.96 5.72 -10.55
C GLU A 103 -8.82 4.99 -9.20
N GLN A 104 -7.95 5.48 -8.34
CA GLN A 104 -7.52 4.74 -7.17
C GLN A 104 -8.58 4.60 -6.07
N ALA A 105 -8.52 3.48 -5.34
CA ALA A 105 -9.27 3.28 -4.10
C ALA A 105 -8.34 3.27 -2.89
N TYR A 106 -8.76 3.90 -1.80
CA TYR A 106 -7.99 4.01 -0.56
C TYR A 106 -8.67 3.27 0.59
N THR A 107 -7.89 2.51 1.35
CA THR A 107 -8.30 1.94 2.64
C THR A 107 -7.19 2.08 3.68
N ALA A 108 -7.56 2.11 4.95
CA ALA A 108 -6.61 2.13 6.05
C ALA A 108 -6.95 1.07 7.10
N GLY A 109 -5.91 0.56 7.77
CA GLY A 109 -6.05 -0.47 8.78
C GLY A 109 -4.88 -0.49 9.76
N LYS A 110 -4.98 -1.38 10.75
CA LYS A 110 -3.89 -1.66 11.69
C LYS A 110 -3.39 -3.08 11.49
N THR A 111 -2.10 -3.28 11.68
CA THR A 111 -1.48 -4.61 11.71
C THR A 111 -0.42 -4.65 12.79
N PRO A 112 -0.36 -5.71 13.63
CA PRO A 112 0.72 -5.87 14.60
C PRO A 112 2.08 -5.82 13.92
N SER A 113 3.02 -5.07 14.49
CA SER A 113 4.38 -4.99 13.96
C SER A 113 5.40 -4.87 15.10
N LYS A 114 6.38 -5.78 15.11
CA LYS A 114 7.46 -5.78 16.10
C LYS A 114 8.39 -4.56 15.97
N ASP A 115 8.40 -3.95 14.79
CA ASP A 115 9.22 -2.77 14.50
C ASP A 115 8.46 -1.45 14.76
N SER A 116 7.21 -1.49 15.24
CA SER A 116 6.42 -0.28 15.50
C SER A 116 6.85 0.41 16.80
N LEU A 117 7.02 1.73 16.75
CA LEU A 117 7.23 2.59 17.92
C LEU A 117 5.91 3.05 18.57
N ARG A 118 4.77 2.70 17.99
CA ARG A 118 3.46 3.08 18.52
C ARG A 118 3.19 2.32 19.83
N LYS A 119 2.55 3.00 20.79
CA LYS A 119 2.21 2.45 22.11
C LYS A 119 1.37 1.18 22.07
N ASP A 120 0.57 1.00 21.01
CA ASP A 120 -0.28 -0.18 20.81
C ASP A 120 0.41 -1.31 20.05
N GLY A 121 1.70 -1.17 19.70
CA GLY A 121 2.49 -2.18 19.00
C GLY A 121 2.04 -2.44 17.56
N ASN A 122 1.15 -1.61 17.00
CA ASN A 122 0.63 -1.75 15.65
C ASN A 122 1.31 -0.77 14.71
N ALA A 123 1.50 -1.19 13.45
CA ALA A 123 1.67 -0.27 12.34
C ALA A 123 0.29 0.11 11.78
N ILE A 124 0.14 1.36 11.35
CA ILE A 124 -1.02 1.77 10.57
C ILE A 124 -0.66 1.57 9.10
N GLN A 125 -1.47 0.80 8.38
CA GLN A 125 -1.32 0.56 6.95
C GLN A 125 -2.29 1.44 6.17
N HIS A 126 -1.78 2.06 5.12
CA HIS A 126 -2.52 2.84 4.14
C HIS A 126 -2.36 2.12 2.81
N ASP A 127 -3.44 1.52 2.34
CA ASP A 127 -3.52 0.72 1.13
C ASP A 127 -4.17 1.55 0.02
N PHE A 128 -3.43 1.74 -1.07
CA PHE A 128 -3.88 2.43 -2.28
C PHE A 128 -3.91 1.40 -3.40
N MET A 129 -5.11 1.13 -3.93
CA MET A 129 -5.30 0.28 -5.10
C MET A 129 -5.35 1.19 -6.33
N LEU A 130 -4.28 1.21 -7.12
CA LEU A 130 -4.15 2.09 -8.29
C LEU A 130 -4.88 1.54 -9.52
N GLN A 131 -5.06 0.22 -9.62
CA GLN A 131 -5.73 -0.37 -10.79
C GLN A 131 -6.60 -1.56 -10.41
N ARG A 132 -7.75 -1.69 -11.10
CA ARG A 132 -8.58 -2.89 -11.10
C ARG A 132 -9.25 -3.09 -12.45
N GLU A 133 -8.48 -3.50 -13.45
CA GLU A 133 -9.00 -3.70 -14.81
C GLU A 133 -8.73 -5.10 -15.33
N ALA A 134 -9.56 -5.55 -16.26
CA ALA A 134 -9.27 -6.74 -17.06
C ALA A 134 -8.48 -6.31 -18.30
N VAL A 135 -7.23 -6.76 -18.42
CA VAL A 135 -6.36 -6.53 -19.57
C VAL A 135 -6.26 -7.81 -20.42
N ASP A 136 -6.01 -7.67 -21.72
CA ASP A 136 -5.75 -8.81 -22.59
C ASP A 136 -4.27 -9.23 -22.57
N LEU A 137 -3.99 -10.42 -23.12
CA LEU A 137 -2.64 -10.97 -23.21
C LEU A 137 -1.67 -10.02 -23.94
N LYS A 138 -2.11 -9.33 -24.98
CA LYS A 138 -1.27 -8.41 -25.77
C LYS A 138 -0.82 -7.22 -24.92
N THR A 139 -1.75 -6.62 -24.17
CA THR A 139 -1.48 -5.51 -23.25
C THR A 139 -0.52 -5.96 -22.15
N LEU A 140 -0.77 -7.13 -21.55
CA LEU A 140 0.13 -7.69 -20.55
C LEU A 140 1.55 -7.92 -21.09
N ILE A 141 1.69 -8.48 -22.30
CA ILE A 141 3.00 -8.68 -22.94
C ILE A 141 3.73 -7.35 -23.14
N ASN A 142 3.04 -6.32 -23.63
CA ASN A 142 3.66 -5.01 -23.85
C ASN A 142 4.16 -4.39 -22.53
N VAL A 143 3.33 -4.44 -21.49
CA VAL A 143 3.68 -3.99 -20.14
C VAL A 143 4.91 -4.77 -19.63
N LEU A 144 4.87 -6.10 -19.66
CA LEU A 144 5.94 -6.97 -19.15
C LEU A 144 7.22 -6.94 -19.98
N ASN A 145 7.15 -6.68 -21.29
CA ASN A 145 8.34 -6.51 -22.12
C ASN A 145 9.12 -5.26 -21.70
N GLY A 146 8.43 -4.17 -21.35
CA GLY A 146 9.06 -3.00 -20.74
C GLY A 146 9.83 -3.36 -19.47
N PHE A 147 9.22 -4.16 -18.58
CA PHE A 147 9.86 -4.64 -17.35
C PHE A 147 11.06 -5.57 -17.61
N SER A 148 10.88 -6.54 -18.52
CA SER A 148 11.88 -7.58 -18.82
C SER A 148 13.14 -6.99 -19.44
N GLN A 149 13.04 -5.95 -20.28
CA GLN A 149 14.20 -5.34 -20.93
C GLN A 149 15.19 -4.69 -19.93
N LEU A 150 14.73 -4.34 -18.73
CA LEU A 150 15.45 -3.49 -17.77
C LEU A 150 15.72 -4.18 -16.41
N GLN A 151 15.21 -5.39 -16.19
CA GLN A 151 15.50 -6.22 -15.02
C GLN A 151 16.40 -7.42 -15.41
N SER A 152 17.07 -8.04 -14.44
CA SER A 152 17.83 -9.28 -14.63
C SER A 152 16.94 -10.51 -14.88
N ASP A 153 15.63 -10.39 -14.64
CA ASP A 153 14.60 -11.41 -14.87
C ASP A 153 14.18 -11.56 -16.35
N LYS A 154 15.09 -11.27 -17.28
CA LYS A 154 14.88 -11.31 -18.75
C LYS A 154 14.26 -12.60 -19.32
N GLY A 155 14.17 -13.65 -18.53
CA GLY A 155 13.53 -14.90 -18.91
C GLY A 155 12.28 -15.29 -18.11
N TYR A 156 12.03 -14.74 -16.92
CA TYR A 156 10.97 -15.27 -16.05
C TYR A 156 9.58 -14.96 -16.60
N PHE A 157 9.28 -13.69 -16.85
CA PHE A 157 7.99 -13.27 -17.41
C PHE A 157 7.79 -13.86 -18.81
N PHE A 158 8.83 -13.82 -19.64
CA PHE A 158 8.80 -14.38 -20.98
C PHE A 158 8.49 -15.89 -20.97
N LYS A 159 9.16 -16.69 -20.12
CA LYS A 159 8.89 -18.13 -20.00
C LYS A 159 7.46 -18.41 -19.53
N LYS A 160 6.94 -17.67 -18.55
CA LYS A 160 5.56 -17.81 -18.10
C LYS A 160 4.55 -17.51 -19.22
N ILE A 161 4.76 -16.42 -19.95
CA ILE A 161 3.89 -16.01 -21.06
C ILE A 161 3.95 -17.03 -22.21
N VAL A 162 5.14 -17.50 -22.61
CA VAL A 162 5.28 -18.48 -23.70
C VAL A 162 4.65 -19.83 -23.33
N GLY A 163 4.66 -20.20 -22.04
CA GLY A 163 3.96 -21.38 -21.54
C GLY A 163 2.44 -21.27 -21.55
N LEU A 164 1.87 -20.12 -21.93
CA LEU A 164 0.44 -19.88 -21.93
C LEU A 164 -0.19 -20.31 -23.25
N SER A 165 -1.02 -21.34 -23.21
CA SER A 165 -1.61 -21.97 -24.40
C SER A 165 -2.79 -21.20 -25.00
N ASN A 166 -3.39 -20.27 -24.25
CA ASN A 166 -4.61 -19.57 -24.64
C ASN A 166 -4.31 -18.13 -25.11
N PRO A 167 -4.32 -17.85 -26.43
CA PRO A 167 -4.03 -16.51 -26.95
C PRO A 167 -5.09 -15.45 -26.58
N ASN A 168 -6.29 -15.89 -26.17
CA ASN A 168 -7.40 -15.01 -25.78
C ASN A 168 -7.51 -14.83 -24.26
N ALA A 169 -6.48 -15.20 -23.51
CA ALA A 169 -6.48 -15.04 -22.06
C ALA A 169 -6.66 -13.58 -21.65
N LYS A 170 -7.49 -13.37 -20.63
CA LYS A 170 -7.69 -12.08 -19.98
C LYS A 170 -7.12 -12.14 -18.57
N PHE A 171 -6.64 -11.02 -18.08
CA PHE A 171 -6.00 -10.91 -16.79
C PHE A 171 -6.62 -9.79 -16.01
N LYS A 172 -7.02 -10.04 -14.76
CA LYS A 172 -7.31 -8.96 -13.83
C LYS A 172 -5.98 -8.42 -13.31
N ALA A 173 -5.69 -7.17 -13.62
CA ALA A 173 -4.55 -6.44 -13.07
C ALA A 173 -4.97 -5.77 -11.76
N ILE A 174 -4.17 -5.94 -10.71
CA ILE A 174 -4.33 -5.26 -9.43
C ILE A 174 -2.99 -4.67 -9.04
N THR A 175 -2.89 -3.33 -9.10
CA THR A 175 -1.71 -2.59 -8.65
C THR A 175 -1.98 -2.02 -7.27
N ARG A 176 -1.08 -2.27 -6.32
CA ARG A 176 -1.23 -1.87 -4.92
C ARG A 176 0.03 -1.18 -4.41
N VAL A 177 -0.18 -0.06 -3.73
CA VAL A 177 0.81 0.62 -2.91
C VAL A 177 0.38 0.50 -1.46
N ARG A 178 1.30 0.12 -0.58
CA ARG A 178 1.09 0.10 0.86
C ARG A 178 2.13 0.96 1.54
N LEU A 179 1.67 2.05 2.14
CA LEU A 179 2.45 2.86 3.06
C LEU A 179 2.16 2.42 4.49
N SER A 180 3.16 2.42 5.35
CA SER A 180 2.99 2.08 6.76
C SER A 180 3.57 3.16 7.67
N ASP A 181 2.71 3.71 8.52
CA ASP A 181 3.12 4.55 9.64
C ASP A 181 3.54 3.64 10.81
N MET A 182 4.84 3.67 11.09
CA MET A 182 5.51 2.88 12.12
C MET A 182 5.62 3.64 13.45
N GLY A 183 5.08 4.85 13.56
CA GLY A 183 5.19 5.73 14.72
C GLY A 183 6.41 6.66 14.70
N TYR A 184 7.13 6.75 13.57
CA TYR A 184 8.17 7.76 13.38
C TYR A 184 7.52 9.04 12.86
N GLU A 185 7.80 10.16 13.52
CA GLU A 185 7.30 11.47 13.10
C GLU A 185 7.76 11.78 11.68
N ASN A 186 6.84 12.34 10.87
CA ASN A 186 7.07 12.76 9.49
C ASN A 186 7.61 11.66 8.56
N ARG A 187 7.47 10.37 8.89
CA ARG A 187 8.07 9.28 8.12
C ARG A 187 7.09 8.18 7.80
N MET A 188 7.16 7.72 6.55
CA MET A 188 6.32 6.65 6.03
C MET A 188 7.18 5.57 5.39
N LYS A 189 6.88 4.31 5.73
CA LYS A 189 7.54 3.14 5.15
C LYS A 189 6.80 2.69 3.90
N LEU A 190 7.48 2.54 2.77
CA LEU A 190 6.92 1.83 1.61
C LEU A 190 7.06 0.33 1.85
N THR A 191 5.95 -0.30 2.25
CA THR A 191 5.91 -1.73 2.60
C THR A 191 5.58 -2.59 1.39
N SER A 192 4.79 -2.09 0.45
CA SER A 192 4.48 -2.79 -0.80
C SER A 192 4.33 -1.80 -1.94
N TYR A 193 4.86 -2.14 -3.11
CA TYR A 193 4.47 -1.55 -4.38
C TYR A 193 4.54 -2.63 -5.44
N THR A 194 3.40 -3.19 -5.80
CA THR A 194 3.31 -4.40 -6.63
C THR A 194 2.16 -4.36 -7.61
N SER A 195 2.37 -4.87 -8.82
CA SER A 195 1.30 -5.22 -9.76
C SER A 195 1.14 -6.72 -9.85
N ASP A 196 -0.06 -7.20 -9.52
CA ASP A 196 -0.47 -8.60 -9.61
C ASP A 196 -1.40 -8.80 -10.80
N TYR A 197 -1.11 -9.78 -11.64
CA TYR A 197 -1.89 -10.14 -12.82
C TYR A 197 -2.50 -11.53 -12.63
N PHE A 198 -3.81 -11.60 -12.48
CA PHE A 198 -4.55 -12.84 -12.27
C PHE A 198 -5.20 -13.29 -13.57
N MET A 199 -4.81 -14.45 -14.10
CA MET A 199 -5.46 -15.00 -15.29
C MET A 199 -6.91 -15.36 -14.97
N LEU A 200 -7.85 -14.80 -15.73
CA LEU A 200 -9.27 -15.06 -15.58
C LEU A 200 -9.64 -16.42 -16.18
N ASP A 201 -10.53 -17.15 -15.51
CA ASP A 201 -11.16 -18.33 -16.07
C ASP A 201 -12.22 -17.97 -17.13
N GLU A 202 -12.83 -18.99 -17.74
CA GLU A 202 -13.87 -18.81 -18.76
C GLU A 202 -15.11 -18.10 -18.23
N GLN A 203 -15.32 -18.10 -16.90
CA GLN A 203 -16.41 -17.42 -16.22
C GLN A 203 -16.01 -15.98 -15.80
N GLY A 204 -14.80 -15.54 -16.14
CA GLY A 204 -14.28 -14.21 -15.80
C GLY A 204 -13.86 -14.06 -14.34
N LYS A 205 -13.68 -15.16 -13.61
CA LYS A 205 -13.26 -15.14 -12.20
C LYS A 205 -11.74 -15.23 -12.10
N ALA A 206 -11.18 -14.43 -11.20
CA ALA A 206 -9.76 -14.47 -10.87
C ALA A 206 -9.49 -15.54 -9.80
N PRO A 207 -8.43 -16.36 -9.94
CA PRO A 207 -7.94 -17.25 -8.89
C PRO A 207 -7.30 -16.46 -7.73
N ASP A 208 -7.04 -17.13 -6.61
CA ASP A 208 -6.44 -16.48 -5.44
C ASP A 208 -4.93 -16.21 -5.60
N THR A 209 -4.26 -16.95 -6.49
CA THR A 209 -2.83 -16.81 -6.76
C THR A 209 -2.61 -16.04 -8.06
N PRO A 210 -1.77 -14.98 -8.06
CA PRO A 210 -1.46 -14.26 -9.28
C PRO A 210 -0.68 -15.14 -10.25
N PHE A 211 -0.99 -14.97 -11.54
CA PHE A 211 -0.21 -15.61 -12.61
C PHE A 211 1.17 -14.97 -12.71
N ILE A 212 1.24 -13.63 -12.63
CA ILE A 212 2.48 -12.85 -12.61
C ILE A 212 2.36 -11.78 -11.52
N THR A 213 3.44 -11.59 -10.76
CA THR A 213 3.60 -10.48 -9.81
C THR A 213 4.86 -9.71 -10.20
N VAL A 214 4.74 -8.39 -10.24
CA VAL A 214 5.86 -7.46 -10.46
C VAL A 214 6.07 -6.69 -9.16
N ASP A 215 7.25 -6.81 -8.54
CA ASP A 215 7.63 -6.03 -7.36
C ASP A 215 8.34 -4.74 -7.78
N HIS A 216 7.57 -3.65 -7.87
CA HIS A 216 8.10 -2.32 -8.17
C HIS A 216 8.98 -1.80 -7.03
N GLY A 217 8.66 -2.17 -5.80
CA GLY A 217 9.45 -1.82 -4.61
C GLY A 217 10.87 -2.39 -4.67
N ALA A 218 11.07 -3.57 -5.25
CA ALA A 218 12.41 -4.14 -5.44
C ALA A 218 13.30 -3.23 -6.30
N ALA A 219 12.75 -2.58 -7.33
CA ALA A 219 13.49 -1.66 -8.18
C ALA A 219 14.00 -0.45 -7.38
N LEU A 220 13.15 0.14 -6.53
CA LEU A 220 13.54 1.23 -5.62
C LEU A 220 14.65 0.78 -4.66
N ARG A 221 14.48 -0.37 -4.02
CA ARG A 221 15.44 -0.91 -3.04
C ARG A 221 16.83 -1.14 -3.63
N ASN A 222 16.88 -1.62 -4.88
CA ASN A 222 18.12 -2.00 -5.57
C ASN A 222 18.82 -0.86 -6.31
N SER A 223 18.10 0.21 -6.66
CA SER A 223 18.61 1.23 -7.61
C SER A 223 18.72 2.64 -7.01
N LEU A 224 18.24 2.88 -5.79
CA LEU A 224 18.38 4.18 -5.15
C LEU A 224 19.83 4.52 -4.83
N HIS A 225 20.65 3.52 -4.52
CA HIS A 225 22.09 3.69 -4.28
C HIS A 225 22.90 2.81 -5.22
N ASP A 226 24.07 3.30 -5.62
CA ASP A 226 25.06 2.49 -6.30
C ASP A 226 25.44 1.25 -5.49
N THR A 227 25.73 0.15 -6.16
CA THR A 227 26.13 -1.13 -5.53
C THR A 227 27.34 -1.02 -4.61
N ASN A 228 28.22 -0.03 -4.85
CA ASN A 228 29.40 0.24 -4.01
C ASN A 228 29.14 1.26 -2.89
N SER A 229 27.95 1.87 -2.83
CA SER A 229 27.60 2.80 -1.76
C SER A 229 27.51 2.07 -0.42
N PRO A 230 28.17 2.56 0.65
CA PRO A 230 28.04 1.96 1.98
C PRO A 230 26.61 2.05 2.53
N TYR A 231 25.75 2.89 1.93
CA TYR A 231 24.36 3.09 2.35
C TYR A 231 23.37 2.17 1.63
N ALA A 232 23.78 1.48 0.56
CA ALA A 232 22.91 0.58 -0.20
C ALA A 232 22.35 -0.58 0.64
N ILE A 233 23.05 -0.98 1.71
CA ILE A 233 22.58 -2.00 2.66
C ILE A 233 21.27 -1.59 3.35
N PHE A 234 21.06 -0.29 3.59
CA PHE A 234 19.92 0.20 4.36
C PHE A 234 18.61 0.20 3.55
N THR A 235 18.69 0.17 2.21
CA THR A 235 17.50 0.11 1.35
C THR A 235 17.06 -1.32 1.01
N GLN A 236 17.84 -2.35 1.34
CA GLN A 236 17.59 -3.72 0.85
C GLN A 236 16.23 -4.31 1.23
N ASN A 237 15.71 -3.96 2.40
CA ASN A 237 14.45 -4.52 2.92
C ASN A 237 13.25 -3.58 2.76
N SER A 238 13.49 -2.27 2.76
CA SER A 238 12.44 -1.25 2.65
C SER A 238 13.02 0.09 2.28
N VAL A 239 12.18 0.97 1.74
CA VAL A 239 12.49 2.38 1.57
C VAL A 239 11.53 3.20 2.42
N CYS A 240 12.02 4.27 3.01
CA CYS A 240 11.22 5.20 3.79
C CYS A 240 11.30 6.58 3.16
N GLY A 241 10.15 7.24 3.13
CA GLY A 241 10.04 8.64 2.80
C GLY A 241 9.99 9.45 4.09
N GLU A 242 10.79 10.51 4.16
CA GLU A 242 10.65 11.60 5.13
C GLU A 242 9.87 12.73 4.45
N LYS A 243 8.84 13.22 5.12
CA LYS A 243 8.00 14.30 4.63
C LYS A 243 8.87 15.54 4.45
N TRP A 244 8.77 16.15 3.28
CA TRP A 244 9.45 17.40 3.02
C TRP A 244 8.76 18.54 3.76
N GLU A 245 9.55 19.32 4.47
CA GLU A 245 9.14 20.55 5.12
C GLU A 245 10.00 21.70 4.56
N PRO A 246 9.39 22.82 4.12
CA PRO A 246 10.17 23.96 3.67
C PRO A 246 10.96 24.56 4.85
N GLY A 247 12.30 24.47 4.80
CA GLY A 247 13.20 25.30 5.61
C GLY A 247 14.00 24.62 6.73
N ASN A 248 14.74 23.56 6.42
CA ASN A 248 16.01 23.30 7.12
C ASN A 248 17.17 23.91 6.33
#